data_AF-A0A1G1YM27-F1
#
_entry.id   AF-A0A1G1YM27-F1
#
_cell.length_a   1.000
_cell.length_b   1.000
_cell.length_c   1.000
_cell.angle_alpha   90.00
_cell.angle_beta   90.00
_cell.angle_gamma   90.00
#
_symmetry.space_group_name_H-M   'P 1'
#
loop_
_entity.id
_entity.type
_entity.pdbx_description
1 polymer ?
#
loop_
_entity_poly.entity_id
_entity_poly.type
_entity_poly.pdbx_seq_one_letter_code
_entity_poly.pdbx_strand_id
1 'polypeptide(L)'
;MSEVKRKKGETFESLVRRFHRKLQQSGRLLQSRKIRFYERPKSKTKKRREALRRLEIRDKREYLKKIGKLKEENQPTNFRRT
;
A
#
# COMPACT_ATOMS: atom_id res chain seq x y z
N MET A 1 11.09 11.34 9.74
CA MET A 1 11.58 10.75 11.00
C MET A 1 10.52 9.77 11.51
N SER A 2 10.82 8.47 11.63
CA SER A 2 9.89 7.47 12.15
C SER A 2 10.34 7.02 13.53
N GLU A 3 10.49 7.98 14.43
CA GLU A 3 10.89 7.72 15.81
C GLU A 3 9.68 7.26 16.63
N VAL A 4 9.87 6.19 17.42
CA VAL A 4 8.88 5.64 18.33
C VAL A 4 9.55 5.45 19.69
N LYS A 5 9.11 6.24 20.69
CA LYS A 5 9.57 6.11 22.07
C LYS A 5 8.71 5.09 22.83
N ARG A 6 9.34 4.37 23.76
CA ARG A 6 8.70 3.40 24.63
C ARG A 6 7.73 4.10 25.58
N LYS A 7 6.52 3.58 25.73
CA LYS A 7 5.54 4.08 26.70
C LYS A 7 5.73 3.37 28.05
N LYS A 8 5.38 4.05 29.16
CA LYS A 8 5.40 3.44 30.50
C LYS A 8 4.35 2.32 30.57
N GLY A 9 4.75 1.13 31.05
CA GLY A 9 3.89 -0.06 31.10
C GLY A 9 3.78 -0.85 29.79
N GLU A 10 4.54 -0.50 28.74
CA GLU A 10 4.50 -1.21 27.46
C GLU A 10 5.47 -2.42 27.43
N THR A 11 4.99 -3.56 26.93
CA THR A 11 5.82 -4.72 26.60
C THR A 11 6.69 -4.44 25.37
N PHE A 12 7.88 -5.04 25.32
CA PHE A 12 8.80 -4.82 24.20
C PHE A 12 8.20 -5.17 22.84
N GLU A 13 7.41 -6.25 22.77
CA GLU A 13 6.77 -6.67 21.53
C GLU A 13 5.76 -5.64 20.98
N SER A 14 4.97 -5.02 21.87
CA SER A 14 4.00 -3.98 21.48
C SER A 14 4.70 -2.76 20.87
N LEU A 15 5.86 -2.38 21.41
CA LEU A 15 6.70 -1.32 20.86
C LEU A 15 7.19 -1.65 19.44
N VAL A 16 7.68 -2.88 19.21
CA VAL A 16 8.16 -3.34 17.90
C VAL A 16 7.01 -3.33 16.88
N ARG A 17 5.81 -3.81 17.25
CA ARG A 17 4.64 -3.78 16.37
C ARG A 17 4.28 -2.35 15.96
N ARG A 18 4.27 -1.40 16.90
CA ARG A 18 4.04 0.02 16.61
C ARG A 18 5.10 0.61 15.69
N PHE A 19 6.37 0.29 15.94
CA PHE A 19 7.47 0.72 15.11
C PHE A 19 7.34 0.20 13.67
N HIS A 20 7.07 -1.10 13.50
CA HIS A 20 6.87 -1.70 12.19
C HIS A 20 5.68 -1.08 11.44
N ARG A 21 4.57 -0.83 12.14
CA ARG A 21 3.40 -0.15 11.57
C ARG A 21 3.73 1.29 11.14
N LYS A 22 4.45 2.06 11.97
CA LYS A 22 4.93 3.40 11.61
C LYS A 22 5.87 3.37 10.40
N LEU A 23 6.75 2.38 10.31
CA LEU A 23 7.63 2.19 9.15
C LEU A 23 6.82 1.93 7.87
N GLN A 24 5.85 1.02 7.93
CA GLN A 24 4.97 0.72 6.79
C GLN A 24 4.17 1.95 6.35
N GLN A 25 3.53 2.64 7.30
CA GLN A 25 2.75 3.85 7.04
C GLN A 25 3.61 4.97 6.47
N SER A 26 4.86 5.10 6.93
CA SER A 26 5.76 6.14 6.43
C SER A 26 6.15 5.97 4.96
N GLY A 27 6.00 4.77 4.39
CA GLY A 27 6.36 4.48 3.00
C GLY A 27 7.84 4.65 2.66
N ARG A 28 8.71 5.00 3.61
CA ARG A 28 10.14 5.33 3.36
C ARG A 28 10.89 4.16 2.73
N LEU A 29 10.58 2.92 3.14
CA LEU A 29 11.18 1.72 2.56
C LEU A 29 10.76 1.54 1.09
N LEU A 30 9.49 1.79 0.77
CA LEU A 30 8.97 1.72 -0.60
C LEU A 30 9.59 2.81 -1.47
N GLN A 31 9.69 4.03 -0.95
CA GLN A 31 10.33 5.14 -1.66
C GLN A 31 11.82 4.86 -1.91
N SER A 32 12.56 4.39 -0.89
CA SER A 32 13.97 4.02 -1.03
C SER A 32 14.18 2.94 -2.12
N ARG A 33 13.30 1.93 -2.16
CA ARG A 33 13.33 0.90 -3.22
C ARG A 33 13.02 1.50 -4.60
N LYS A 34 12.07 2.43 -4.68
CA LYS A 34 11.66 3.08 -5.94
C LYS A 34 12.77 3.95 -6.54
N ILE A 35 13.48 4.72 -5.71
CA ILE A 35 14.52 5.66 -6.17
C ILE A 35 15.92 5.06 -6.24
N ARG A 36 16.08 3.77 -5.88
CA ARG A 36 17.38 3.10 -5.82
C ARG A 36 18.14 3.16 -7.16
N PHE A 37 17.42 3.11 -8.27
CA PHE A 37 17.97 3.11 -9.62
C PHE A 37 17.30 4.17 -10.48
N TYR A 38 18.03 4.70 -11.47
CA TYR A 38 17.47 5.61 -12.45
C TYR A 38 16.49 4.88 -13.38
N GLU A 39 15.27 5.41 -13.50
CA GLU A 39 14.27 4.97 -14.47
C GLU A 39 14.04 6.08 -15.50
N ARG A 40 14.16 5.74 -16.79
CA ARG A 40 13.83 6.67 -17.88
C ARG A 40 12.34 7.03 -17.86
N PRO A 41 11.96 8.28 -18.18
CA PRO A 41 10.55 8.67 -18.22
C PRO A 41 9.78 7.82 -19.24
N LYS A 42 8.54 7.44 -18.88
CA LYS A 42 7.70 6.59 -19.74
C LYS A 42 7.31 7.32 -21.03
N SER A 43 7.42 6.63 -22.16
CA SER A 43 6.93 7.11 -23.46
C SER A 43 5.40 7.24 -23.48
N LYS A 44 4.86 8.04 -24.42
CA LYS A 44 3.41 8.24 -24.59
C LYS A 44 2.67 6.89 -24.78
N THR A 45 3.22 6.01 -25.61
CA THR A 45 2.66 4.67 -25.87
C THR A 45 2.63 3.80 -24.61
N LYS A 46 3.72 3.80 -23.82
CA LYS A 46 3.77 3.03 -22.55
C LYS A 46 2.75 3.56 -21.55
N LYS A 47 2.60 4.88 -21.42
CA LYS A 47 1.57 5.51 -20.57
C LYS A 47 0.15 5.10 -20.98
N ARG A 48 -0.16 5.12 -22.29
CA ARG A 48 -1.49 4.71 -22.81
C ARG A 48 -1.76 3.24 -22.52
N ARG A 49 -0.81 2.33 -22.79
CA ARG A 49 -0.95 0.90 -22.53
C ARG A 49 -1.18 0.60 -21.04
N GLU A 50 -0.44 1.26 -20.15
CA GLU A 50 -0.64 1.12 -18.71
C GLU A 50 -2.00 1.65 -18.22
N ALA A 51 -2.53 2.70 -18.85
CA ALA A 51 -3.87 3.21 -18.55
C ALA A 51 -4.95 2.20 -18.96
N LEU A 52 -4.88 1.66 -20.18
CA LEU A 52 -5.82 0.64 -20.67
C LEU A 52 -5.80 -0.61 -19.78
N ARG A 53 -4.61 -1.12 -19.45
CA ARG A 53 -4.47 -2.26 -18.54
C ARG A 53 -5.10 -2.01 -17.16
N ARG A 54 -5.01 -0.78 -16.63
CA ARG A 54 -5.65 -0.42 -15.35
C ARG A 54 -7.17 -0.45 -15.45
N LEU A 55 -7.74 -0.02 -16.57
CA LEU A 55 -9.18 -0.09 -16.83
C LEU A 55 -9.64 -1.55 -16.93
N GLU A 56 -8.96 -2.36 -17.74
CA GLU A 56 -9.28 -3.80 -17.89
C GLU A 56 -9.27 -4.55 -16.55
N ILE A 57 -8.26 -4.29 -15.70
CA ILE A 57 -8.17 -4.92 -14.37
C ILE A 57 -9.32 -4.46 -13.47
N ARG A 58 -9.72 -3.19 -13.55
CA ARG A 58 -10.84 -2.65 -12.79
C ARG A 58 -12.15 -3.31 -13.22
N ASP A 59 -12.43 -3.35 -14.52
CA ASP A 59 -13.65 -3.91 -15.08
C ASP A 59 -13.76 -5.40 -14.76
N LYS A 60 -12.65 -6.14 -14.90
CA LYS A 60 -12.58 -7.56 -14.50
C LYS A 60 -12.87 -7.73 -13.01
N ARG A 61 -12.33 -6.88 -12.15
CA ARG A 61 -12.58 -6.94 -10.70
C ARG A 61 -14.03 -6.63 -10.36
N GLU A 62 -14.64 -5.64 -11.00
CA GLU A 62 -16.05 -5.28 -10.83
C GLU A 62 -16.97 -6.43 -11.30
N TYR A 63 -16.68 -7.03 -12.45
CA TYR A 63 -17.39 -8.21 -12.94
C TYR A 63 -17.29 -9.40 -11.97
N LEU A 64 -16.06 -9.73 -11.51
CA LEU A 64 -15.83 -10.81 -10.56
C LEU A 64 -16.55 -10.59 -9.21
N LYS A 65 -16.66 -9.33 -8.78
CA LYS A 65 -17.44 -8.94 -7.61
C LYS A 65 -18.94 -9.18 -7.85
N LYS A 66 -19.47 -8.75 -9.00
CA LYS A 66 -20.89 -8.92 -9.35
C LYS A 66 -21.32 -10.40 -9.39
N ILE A 67 -20.47 -11.29 -9.90
CA ILE A 67 -20.77 -12.73 -9.97
C ILE A 67 -20.44 -13.50 -8.68
N GLY A 68 -20.06 -12.81 -7.60
CA GLY A 68 -19.78 -13.41 -6.29
C GLY A 68 -18.50 -14.26 -6.21
N LYS A 69 -17.69 -14.31 -7.27
CA LYS A 69 -16.40 -15.05 -7.29
C LYS A 69 -15.27 -14.30 -6.58
N LEU A 70 -15.47 -13.03 -6.26
CA LEU A 70 -14.58 -12.26 -5.40
C LEU A 70 -15.28 -12.04 -4.06
N LYS A 71 -14.69 -12.53 -2.97
CA LYS A 71 -15.17 -12.24 -1.61
C LYS A 71 -15.25 -10.72 -1.45
N GLU A 72 -16.43 -10.20 -1.13
CA GLU A 72 -16.56 -8.83 -0.68
C GLU A 72 -15.86 -8.76 0.68
N GLU A 73 -14.56 -8.44 0.67
CA GLU A 73 -13.92 -8.00 1.89
C GLU A 73 -14.61 -6.70 2.29
N ASN A 74 -15.53 -6.81 3.25
CA ASN A 74 -15.97 -5.71 4.07
C ASN A 74 -14.71 -4.94 4.45
N GLN A 75 -14.72 -3.68 4.02
CA GLN A 75 -13.57 -2.81 3.81
C GLN A 75 -12.46 -3.01 4.85
N PRO A 76 -11.17 -2.88 4.47
CA PRO A 76 -10.13 -2.77 5.48
C PRO A 76 -10.56 -1.66 6.41
N THR A 77 -10.86 -2.03 7.66
CA THR A 77 -11.14 -1.07 8.72
C THR A 77 -10.08 0.00 8.59
N ASN A 78 -10.52 1.23 8.31
CA ASN A 78 -9.65 2.38 8.28
C ASN A 78 -9.09 2.51 9.69
N PHE A 79 -8.01 1.79 10.00
CA PHE A 79 -7.14 2.15 11.10
C PHE A 79 -6.27 3.35 10.67
N ARG A 80 -6.90 4.33 10.01
CA ARG A 80 -6.58 5.74 10.06
C ARG A 80 -7.15 6.29 11.38
N ARG A 81 -6.75 5.67 12.50
CA ARG A 81 -6.88 6.28 13.83
C ARG A 81 -5.51 6.86 14.13
N THR A 82 -5.41 8.16 13.87
CA THR A 82 -4.53 9.24 14.36
C THR A 82 -4.36 10.23 13.24
#